data_AF-A0A7J7QRC9-F1
#
_entry.id   AF-A0A7J7QRC9-F1
#
_cell.length_a   1.000
_cell.length_b   1.000
_cell.length_c   1.000
_cell.angle_alpha   90.00
_cell.angle_beta   90.00
_cell.angle_gamma   90.00
#
_symmetry.space_group_name_H-M   'P 1'
#
loop_
_entity.id
_entity.type
_entity.pdbx_description
1 polymer ?
#
loop_
_entity_poly.entity_id
_entity_poly.type
_entity_poly.pdbx_seq_one_letter_code
_entity_poly.pdbx_strand_id
1 'polypeptide(L)'
;MSCSGATDIRIVTLNVNGLKQSCQKVWDAKYDAANVLHLLEHLDCDIACFQEVKLSVADYAEFARLVTASGWDAYFSFTRTFQGYSGVATFCRAALSPRAAEEGLLGVAPPQNAAAAAADAVATAAAAAAAAAAGLSCHADMAAEGGGGAAAAAVALSDIAAPWVSDIPFPPAQLATLVTAEEAAHLDGQGRCVVTDHGLFVLLNAYLPACSNVIEQNRRAQFKMKCAMCRALAARLRCLLAAGRHVLLAGDLNCLAWPQDCAAFAAAPHAQQVRLRLGACFQGLRLLPCV
;
A
#
# COMPACT_ATOMS: atom_id res chain seq x y z
N MET A 1 -27.79 -0.34 -26.54
CA MET A 1 -27.59 0.38 -25.27
C MET A 1 -26.28 -0.11 -24.67
N SER A 2 -25.16 0.51 -25.04
CA SER A 2 -23.86 0.23 -24.42
C SER A 2 -23.72 1.13 -23.19
N CYS A 3 -23.57 0.53 -22.01
CA CYS A 3 -23.17 1.22 -20.80
C CYS A 3 -21.67 1.62 -20.89
N SER A 4 -21.34 2.68 -21.65
CA SER A 4 -19.97 3.19 -21.77
C SER A 4 -19.65 4.24 -20.70
N GLY A 5 -19.77 3.85 -19.43
CA GLY A 5 -19.50 4.74 -18.29
C GLY A 5 -18.79 4.05 -17.12
N ALA A 6 -18.15 2.90 -17.35
CA ALA A 6 -17.31 2.28 -16.34
C ALA A 6 -16.01 3.08 -16.21
N THR A 7 -15.83 3.76 -15.09
CA THR A 7 -14.55 4.36 -14.73
C THR A 7 -13.70 3.26 -14.10
N ASP A 8 -12.83 2.66 -14.89
CA ASP A 8 -11.91 1.62 -14.40
C ASP A 8 -10.77 2.26 -13.59
N ILE A 9 -10.41 1.64 -12.47
CA ILE A 9 -9.24 2.03 -11.67
C ILE A 9 -8.11 1.03 -11.94
N ARG A 10 -6.96 1.52 -12.43
CA ARG A 10 -5.78 0.70 -12.73
C ARG A 10 -4.80 0.74 -11.58
N ILE A 11 -4.64 -0.40 -10.91
CA ILE A 11 -3.70 -0.60 -9.80
C ILE A 11 -2.55 -1.48 -10.26
N VAL A 12 -1.32 -0.96 -10.17
CA VAL A 12 -0.10 -1.71 -10.49
C VAL A 12 0.61 -2.09 -9.19
N THR A 13 1.15 -3.30 -9.13
CA THR A 13 2.05 -3.73 -8.04
C THR A 13 3.35 -4.26 -8.60
N LEU A 14 4.47 -3.79 -8.06
CA LEU A 14 5.80 -4.13 -8.56
C LEU A 14 6.83 -4.10 -7.44
N ASN A 15 7.53 -5.22 -7.23
CA ASN A 15 8.79 -5.19 -6.48
C ASN A 15 9.85 -4.59 -7.40
N VAL A 16 10.33 -3.39 -7.06
CA VAL A 16 11.28 -2.62 -7.89
C VAL A 16 12.74 -2.91 -7.57
N ASN A 17 13.03 -3.71 -6.53
CA ASN A 17 14.38 -4.08 -6.10
C ASN A 17 15.39 -2.90 -6.06
N GLY A 18 14.94 -1.79 -5.48
CA GLY A 18 15.65 -0.52 -5.44
C GLY A 18 15.13 0.46 -6.49
N LEU A 19 14.27 1.39 -6.06
CA LEU A 19 13.58 2.31 -6.96
C LEU A 19 14.58 3.18 -7.75
N LYS A 20 15.58 3.72 -7.05
CA LYS A 20 16.60 4.57 -7.66
C LYS A 20 17.39 3.81 -8.73
N GLN A 21 17.90 2.65 -8.35
CA GLN A 21 18.78 1.85 -9.21
C GLN A 21 18.03 1.34 -10.44
N SER A 22 16.76 0.94 -10.28
CA SER A 22 15.94 0.48 -11.40
C SER A 22 15.64 1.60 -12.38
N CYS A 23 15.28 2.79 -11.90
CA CYS A 23 15.06 3.94 -12.78
C CYS A 23 16.33 4.35 -13.54
N GLN A 24 17.49 4.38 -12.87
CA GLN A 24 18.77 4.70 -13.52
C GLN A 24 19.11 3.72 -14.65
N LYS A 25 18.87 2.42 -14.45
CA LYS A 25 19.15 1.40 -15.47
C LYS A 25 18.24 1.48 -16.69
N VAL A 26 16.97 1.85 -16.49
CA VAL A 26 15.99 1.91 -17.58
C VAL A 26 16.21 3.14 -18.47
N TRP A 27 16.52 4.30 -17.87
CA TRP A 27 16.62 5.57 -18.60
C TRP A 27 18.06 6.06 -18.82
N ASP A 28 19.08 5.28 -18.44
CA ASP A 28 20.52 5.62 -18.55
C ASP A 28 20.84 7.05 -18.08
N ALA A 29 20.17 7.47 -17.01
CA ALA A 29 20.20 8.81 -16.47
C ALA A 29 20.65 8.81 -15.01
N LYS A 30 21.21 9.94 -14.55
CA LYS A 30 21.44 10.14 -13.11
C LYS A 30 20.11 10.00 -12.38
N TYR A 31 20.16 9.48 -11.15
CA TYR A 31 18.98 9.41 -10.31
C TYR A 31 18.45 10.84 -10.09
N ASP A 32 17.22 11.05 -10.53
CA ASP A 32 16.40 12.23 -10.30
C ASP A 32 14.96 11.71 -10.04
N ALA A 33 14.21 12.39 -9.19
CA ALA A 33 12.80 12.06 -8.97
C ALA A 33 11.97 12.17 -10.26
N ALA A 34 12.42 12.95 -11.25
CA ALA A 34 11.88 12.95 -12.60
C ALA A 34 11.78 11.55 -13.23
N ASN A 35 12.76 10.67 -12.97
CA ASN A 35 12.72 9.30 -13.50
C ASN A 35 11.63 8.44 -12.86
N VAL A 36 11.27 8.72 -11.59
CA VAL A 36 10.15 8.03 -10.93
C VAL A 36 8.82 8.51 -11.49
N LEU A 37 8.69 9.80 -11.81
CA LEU A 37 7.53 10.31 -12.54
C LEU A 37 7.40 9.64 -13.91
N HIS A 38 8.50 9.53 -14.66
CA HIS A 38 8.50 8.81 -15.94
C HIS A 38 8.10 7.34 -15.78
N LEU A 39 8.53 6.67 -14.70
CA LEU A 39 8.06 5.32 -14.40
C LEU A 39 6.55 5.27 -14.20
N LEU A 40 6.01 6.17 -13.37
CA LEU A 40 4.57 6.23 -13.09
C LEU A 40 3.75 6.54 -14.35
N GLU A 41 4.25 7.43 -15.21
CA GLU A 41 3.64 7.76 -16.51
C GLU A 41 3.66 6.55 -17.46
N HIS A 42 4.78 5.82 -17.54
CA HIS A 42 4.90 4.65 -18.41
C HIS A 42 4.07 3.45 -17.94
N LEU A 43 3.84 3.31 -16.63
CA LEU A 43 2.98 2.27 -16.09
C LEU A 43 1.50 2.50 -16.43
N ASP A 44 1.14 3.73 -16.82
CA ASP A 44 -0.22 4.13 -17.19
C ASP A 44 -1.26 3.62 -16.18
N CYS A 45 -1.01 3.95 -14.90
CA CYS A 45 -1.83 3.50 -13.79
C CYS A 45 -2.37 4.67 -12.96
N ASP A 46 -3.34 4.36 -12.12
CA ASP A 46 -3.97 5.28 -11.19
C ASP A 46 -3.38 5.17 -9.78
N ILE A 47 -3.02 3.94 -9.39
CA ILE A 47 -2.37 3.63 -8.13
C ILE A 47 -1.19 2.68 -8.41
N ALA A 48 0.00 3.00 -7.89
CA ALA A 48 1.19 2.15 -8.00
C ALA A 48 1.69 1.73 -6.62
N CYS A 49 1.76 0.43 -6.38
CA CYS A 49 2.31 -0.18 -5.18
C CYS A 49 3.72 -0.71 -5.46
N PHE A 50 4.74 -0.02 -4.96
CA PHE A 50 6.13 -0.46 -5.08
C PHE A 50 6.63 -1.12 -3.79
N GLN A 51 7.33 -2.23 -3.95
CA GLN A 51 8.04 -2.94 -2.87
C GLN A 51 9.55 -2.89 -3.08
N GLU A 52 10.28 -3.01 -1.99
CA GLU A 52 11.74 -3.00 -1.97
C GLU A 52 12.33 -1.69 -2.55
N VAL A 53 11.73 -0.54 -2.18
CA VAL A 53 12.14 0.76 -2.75
C VAL A 53 13.57 1.16 -2.37
N LYS A 54 14.11 0.67 -1.24
CA LYS A 54 15.47 0.91 -0.74
C LYS A 54 15.81 2.39 -0.58
N LEU A 55 14.84 3.17 -0.12
CA LEU A 55 14.96 4.60 0.12
C LEU A 55 15.19 4.90 1.61
N SER A 56 15.73 6.08 1.88
CA SER A 56 15.90 6.67 3.19
C SER A 56 14.83 7.75 3.45
N VAL A 57 14.70 8.18 4.71
CA VAL A 57 13.82 9.31 5.08
C VAL A 57 14.27 10.61 4.41
N ALA A 58 15.57 10.79 4.13
CA ALA A 58 16.04 11.97 3.42
C ALA A 58 15.52 12.03 1.97
N ASP A 59 15.38 10.86 1.32
CA ASP A 59 14.84 10.77 -0.04
C ASP A 59 13.36 11.16 -0.08
N TYR A 60 12.61 10.94 1.01
CA TYR A 60 11.19 11.24 1.09
C TYR A 60 10.87 12.71 0.82
N ALA A 61 11.60 13.64 1.43
CA ALA A 61 11.26 15.07 1.32
C ALA A 61 11.38 15.58 -0.12
N GLU A 62 12.39 15.10 -0.85
CA GLU A 62 12.59 15.40 -2.27
C GLU A 62 11.50 14.73 -3.13
N PHE A 63 11.22 13.44 -2.88
CA PHE A 63 10.20 12.70 -3.60
C PHE A 63 8.79 13.24 -3.43
N ALA A 64 8.35 13.43 -2.17
CA ALA A 64 7.00 13.86 -1.86
C ALA A 64 6.69 15.19 -2.57
N ARG A 65 7.62 16.15 -2.51
CA ARG A 65 7.44 17.44 -3.18
C ARG A 65 7.31 17.30 -4.71
N LEU A 66 8.16 16.51 -5.35
CA LEU A 66 8.21 16.42 -6.82
C LEU A 66 7.02 15.62 -7.38
N VAL A 67 6.61 14.60 -6.65
CA VAL A 67 5.48 13.74 -7.00
C VAL A 67 4.15 14.48 -6.83
N THR A 68 3.98 15.20 -5.71
CA THR A 68 2.79 16.05 -5.48
C THR A 68 2.67 17.19 -6.49
N ALA A 69 3.79 17.83 -6.86
CA ALA A 69 3.79 18.85 -7.91
C ALA A 69 3.32 18.30 -9.29
N SER A 70 3.37 16.99 -9.48
CA SER A 70 3.01 16.31 -10.74
C SER A 70 1.64 15.61 -10.67
N GLY A 71 0.83 15.93 -9.67
CA GLY A 71 -0.53 15.41 -9.52
C GLY A 71 -0.62 14.00 -8.91
N TRP A 72 0.39 13.60 -8.13
CA TRP A 72 0.45 12.33 -7.43
C TRP A 72 0.67 12.52 -5.93
N ASP A 73 -0.01 11.74 -5.11
CA ASP A 73 0.30 11.61 -3.69
C ASP A 73 1.09 10.33 -3.43
N ALA A 74 1.96 10.34 -2.42
CA ALA A 74 2.86 9.23 -2.14
C ALA A 74 2.92 8.91 -0.65
N TYR A 75 2.76 7.63 -0.32
CA TYR A 75 2.70 7.09 1.04
C TYR A 75 3.78 6.03 1.21
N PHE A 76 4.63 6.17 2.22
CA PHE A 76 5.81 5.32 2.38
C PHE A 76 5.82 4.63 3.73
N SER A 77 6.45 3.46 3.77
CA SER A 77 6.92 2.84 5.01
C SER A 77 8.36 2.41 4.82
N PHE A 78 9.28 3.03 5.58
CA PHE A 78 10.71 2.72 5.54
C PHE A 78 11.10 1.83 6.71
N THR A 79 12.18 1.07 6.57
CA THR A 79 12.70 0.33 7.72
C THR A 79 13.35 1.28 8.72
N ARG A 80 13.12 1.03 10.00
CA ARG A 80 13.75 1.73 11.13
C ARG A 80 15.05 1.07 11.56
N THR A 81 15.36 -0.12 11.04
CA THR A 81 16.52 -0.91 11.45
C THR A 81 17.75 -0.64 10.58
N PHE A 82 17.60 -0.63 9.25
CA PHE A 82 18.72 -0.50 8.32
C PHE A 82 18.39 0.46 7.17
N GLN A 83 18.95 1.68 7.18
CA GLN A 83 18.67 2.64 6.09
C GLN A 83 19.03 2.07 4.71
N GLY A 84 18.19 2.34 3.70
CA GLY A 84 18.39 1.83 2.34
C GLY A 84 18.06 0.34 2.15
N TYR A 85 17.41 -0.30 3.11
CA TYR A 85 16.93 -1.69 3.02
C TYR A 85 15.40 -1.74 3.04
N SER A 86 14.80 -2.74 2.37
CA SER A 86 13.34 -2.93 2.34
C SER A 86 12.62 -1.68 1.81
N GLY A 87 11.47 -1.35 2.41
CA GLY A 87 10.67 -0.18 2.12
C GLY A 87 9.55 -0.48 1.13
N VAL A 88 8.38 0.10 1.38
CA VAL A 88 7.24 0.09 0.45
C VAL A 88 6.78 1.52 0.19
N ALA A 89 6.25 1.77 -1.00
CA ALA A 89 5.68 3.05 -1.41
C ALA A 89 4.40 2.83 -2.21
N THR A 90 3.35 3.57 -1.87
CA THR A 90 2.10 3.62 -2.63
C THR A 90 1.95 5.02 -3.22
N PHE A 91 1.85 5.09 -4.54
CA PHE A 91 1.60 6.32 -5.29
C PHE A 91 0.16 6.32 -5.77
N CYS A 92 -0.55 7.43 -5.62
CA CYS A 92 -1.94 7.58 -6.03
C CYS A 92 -2.06 8.85 -6.87
N ARG A 93 -2.79 8.83 -7.99
CA ARG A 93 -3.21 10.07 -8.65
C ARG A 93 -3.98 10.93 -7.64
N ALA A 94 -3.81 12.24 -7.67
CA ALA A 94 -4.45 13.17 -6.72
C ALA A 94 -5.99 13.01 -6.66
N ALA A 95 -6.63 12.63 -7.78
CA ALA A 95 -8.07 12.36 -7.84
C ALA A 95 -8.51 11.08 -7.09
N LEU A 96 -7.57 10.19 -6.77
CA LEU A 96 -7.78 8.92 -6.09
C LEU A 96 -7.00 8.84 -4.78
N SER A 97 -6.56 9.97 -4.25
CA SER A 97 -5.84 10.04 -2.98
C SER A 97 -6.67 9.44 -1.86
N PRO A 98 -6.07 8.57 -1.03
CA PRO A 98 -6.76 7.97 0.08
C PRO A 98 -7.15 9.02 1.12
N ARG A 99 -8.28 8.78 1.80
CA ARG A 99 -8.74 9.62 2.91
C ARG A 99 -7.93 9.41 4.17
N ALA A 100 -7.36 8.23 4.34
CA ALA A 100 -6.48 7.89 5.45
C ALA A 100 -5.36 6.96 4.99
N ALA A 101 -4.20 7.07 5.61
CA ALA A 101 -3.09 6.16 5.38
C ALA A 101 -2.42 5.79 6.71
N GLU A 102 -2.04 4.52 6.86
CA GLU A 102 -1.34 3.99 8.03
C GLU A 102 0.01 3.42 7.58
N GLU A 103 1.07 3.77 8.32
CA GLU A 103 2.37 3.14 8.19
C GLU A 103 2.41 1.87 9.05
N GLY A 104 2.87 0.75 8.48
CA GLY A 104 2.92 -0.52 9.18
C GLY A 104 1.66 -1.36 9.01
N LEU A 105 1.68 -2.56 9.57
CA LEU A 105 0.62 -3.55 9.45
C LEU A 105 -0.24 -3.64 10.71
N LEU A 106 0.38 -3.40 11.86
CA LEU A 106 -0.22 -3.61 13.18
C LEU A 106 -0.71 -2.31 13.81
N GLY A 107 -0.26 -1.15 13.31
CA GLY A 107 -0.64 0.18 13.79
C GLY A 107 -0.02 0.52 15.15
N VAL A 108 1.13 -0.09 15.48
CA VAL A 108 1.77 0.10 16.79
C VAL A 108 2.98 1.03 16.75
N ALA A 109 3.56 1.27 15.57
CA ALA A 109 4.68 2.18 15.42
C ALA A 109 4.21 3.63 15.21
N PRO A 110 4.85 4.63 15.86
CA PRO A 110 4.53 6.02 15.60
C PRO A 110 4.96 6.43 14.18
N PRO A 111 4.23 7.29 13.47
CA PRO A 111 4.55 7.68 12.10
C PRO A 111 5.97 8.27 11.98
N GLN A 112 6.77 7.80 11.01
CA GLN A 112 8.17 8.27 10.83
C GLN A 112 8.27 9.74 10.41
N ASN A 113 7.20 10.27 9.84
CA ASN A 113 7.12 11.62 9.29
C ASN A 113 6.15 12.51 10.09
N ALA A 114 5.93 12.26 11.39
CA ALA A 114 4.91 12.95 12.21
C ALA A 114 4.92 14.49 12.06
N ALA A 115 6.10 15.11 11.92
CA ALA A 115 6.22 16.55 11.68
C ALA A 115 5.75 16.98 10.26
N ALA A 116 6.03 16.19 9.23
CA ALA A 116 5.56 16.44 7.87
C ALA A 116 4.06 16.14 7.73
N ALA A 117 3.58 15.05 8.33
CA ALA A 117 2.15 14.72 8.37
C ALA A 117 1.32 15.80 9.08
N ALA A 118 1.84 16.39 10.15
CA ALA A 118 1.22 17.54 10.81
C ALA A 118 1.17 18.79 9.90
N ALA A 119 2.23 19.03 9.12
CA ALA A 119 2.27 20.14 8.16
C ALA A 119 1.30 19.93 6.98
N ASP A 120 1.20 18.72 6.45
CA ASP A 120 0.26 18.36 5.37
C ASP A 120 -1.20 18.43 5.84
N ALA A 121 -1.49 18.02 7.08
CA ALA A 121 -2.82 18.18 7.67
C ALA A 121 -3.22 19.66 7.79
N VAL A 122 -2.29 20.53 8.17
CA VAL A 122 -2.49 21.98 8.21
C VAL A 122 -2.71 22.55 6.81
N ALA A 123 -1.94 22.11 5.82
CA ALA A 123 -2.09 22.54 4.43
C ALA A 123 -3.42 22.08 3.81
N THR A 124 -3.84 20.84 4.09
CA THR A 124 -5.12 20.27 3.66
C THR A 124 -6.29 21.00 4.31
N ALA A 125 -6.21 21.28 5.61
CA ALA A 125 -7.20 22.09 6.31
C ALA A 125 -7.28 23.53 5.76
N ALA A 126 -6.13 24.12 5.41
CA ALA A 126 -6.07 25.44 4.79
C ALA A 126 -6.67 25.44 3.37
N ALA A 127 -6.43 24.41 2.57
CA ALA A 127 -7.03 24.24 1.24
C ALA A 127 -8.55 24.03 1.32
N ALA A 128 -9.02 23.21 2.27
CA ALA A 128 -10.45 23.01 2.53
C ALA A 128 -11.12 24.32 3.03
N ALA A 129 -10.44 25.07 3.90
CA ALA A 129 -10.90 26.37 4.38
C ALA A 129 -10.93 27.41 3.25
N ALA A 130 -9.95 27.40 2.35
CA ALA A 130 -9.90 28.27 1.17
C ALA A 130 -11.03 27.94 0.18
N ALA A 131 -11.33 26.65 -0.05
CA ALA A 131 -12.46 26.21 -0.86
C ALA A 131 -13.80 26.65 -0.24
N ALA A 132 -13.94 26.54 1.08
CA ALA A 132 -15.11 27.02 1.82
C ALA A 132 -15.25 28.56 1.78
N ALA A 133 -14.15 29.29 1.92
CA ALA A 133 -14.11 30.75 1.87
C ALA A 133 -14.36 31.31 0.46
N ALA A 134 -13.98 30.57 -0.58
CA ALA A 134 -14.28 30.90 -1.97
C ALA A 134 -15.76 30.68 -2.34
N GLY A 135 -16.60 30.21 -1.40
CA GLY A 135 -18.00 29.91 -1.68
C GLY A 135 -18.20 28.71 -2.61
N LEU A 136 -17.14 27.94 -2.89
CA LEU A 136 -17.27 26.64 -3.56
C LEU A 136 -17.75 25.62 -2.53
N SER A 137 -19.02 25.73 -2.12
CA SER A 137 -19.72 24.59 -1.57
C SER A 137 -19.86 23.55 -2.68
N CYS A 138 -19.40 22.33 -2.46
CA CYS A 138 -19.76 21.18 -3.27
C CYS A 138 -21.25 20.82 -3.06
N HIS A 139 -22.14 21.75 -3.38
CA HIS A 139 -23.54 21.46 -3.64
C HIS A 139 -23.79 21.75 -5.10
N ALA A 140 -24.13 20.70 -5.84
CA ALA A 140 -24.54 20.77 -7.22
C ALA A 140 -25.79 21.63 -7.34
N ASP A 141 -25.62 22.84 -7.85
CA ASP A 141 -26.69 23.58 -8.52
C ASP A 141 -26.18 23.97 -9.91
N MET A 142 -26.58 23.19 -10.91
CA MET A 142 -26.57 23.60 -12.31
C MET A 142 -27.83 23.06 -12.99
N ALA A 143 -28.86 23.90 -13.02
CA ALA A 143 -29.95 23.78 -13.96
C ALA A 143 -29.57 24.45 -15.29
N ALA A 144 -29.92 23.77 -16.40
CA ALA A 144 -29.93 24.18 -17.81
C ALA A 144 -28.57 24.37 -18.51
N GLU A 145 -28.27 23.84 -19.70
CA GLU A 145 -28.94 22.94 -20.67
C GLU A 145 -27.83 22.34 -21.57
N GLY A 146 -27.99 21.07 -21.98
CA GLY A 146 -27.33 20.50 -23.18
C GLY A 146 -25.92 19.90 -23.02
N GLY A 147 -25.82 18.57 -22.92
CA GLY A 147 -24.57 17.83 -23.12
C GLY A 147 -24.33 16.66 -22.16
N GLY A 148 -25.19 15.64 -22.20
CA GLY A 148 -25.09 14.47 -21.32
C GLY A 148 -23.90 13.57 -21.67
N GLY A 149 -22.99 13.35 -20.72
CA GLY A 149 -21.91 12.37 -20.88
C GLY A 149 -21.00 12.12 -19.67
N ALA A 150 -20.78 13.09 -18.77
CA ALA A 150 -19.73 12.98 -17.74
C ALA A 150 -20.21 12.92 -16.26
N ALA A 151 -21.52 13.07 -16.00
CA ALA A 151 -22.02 13.28 -14.63
C ALA A 151 -22.36 12.00 -13.82
N ALA A 152 -22.16 10.80 -14.38
CA ALA A 152 -22.63 9.55 -13.76
C ALA A 152 -21.58 8.82 -12.87
N ALA A 153 -20.37 9.34 -12.72
CA ALA A 153 -19.27 8.62 -12.06
C ALA A 153 -18.86 9.15 -10.67
N ALA A 154 -19.72 9.93 -10.02
CA ALA A 154 -19.52 10.33 -8.63
C ALA A 154 -20.63 9.71 -7.78
N VAL A 155 -20.53 8.41 -7.49
CA VAL A 155 -21.15 7.91 -6.25
C VAL A 155 -20.50 8.71 -5.13
N ALA A 156 -21.29 9.50 -4.40
CA ALA A 156 -20.76 10.31 -3.33
C ALA A 156 -20.10 9.35 -2.31
N LEU A 157 -18.77 9.41 -2.20
CA LEU A 157 -17.96 8.63 -1.24
C LEU A 157 -18.45 8.81 0.22
N SER A 158 -19.33 9.78 0.48
CA SER A 158 -20.03 10.01 1.75
C SER A 158 -21.03 8.91 2.14
N ASP A 159 -21.45 8.05 1.22
CA ASP A 159 -22.49 7.05 1.48
C ASP A 159 -21.93 5.68 1.93
N ILE A 160 -20.60 5.57 2.09
CA ILE A 160 -19.95 4.36 2.59
C ILE A 160 -20.12 4.31 4.10
N ALA A 161 -21.13 3.58 4.55
CA ALA A 161 -21.46 3.41 5.98
C ALA A 161 -20.41 2.61 6.79
N ALA A 162 -19.37 2.05 6.14
CA ALA A 162 -18.35 1.28 6.81
C ALA A 162 -17.33 2.19 7.53
N PRO A 163 -16.82 1.82 8.72
CA PRO A 163 -15.86 2.64 9.48
C PRO A 163 -14.54 2.83 8.73
N TRP A 164 -13.80 3.89 9.02
CA TRP A 164 -12.49 4.14 8.41
C TRP A 164 -11.43 3.22 9.00
N VAL A 165 -10.33 2.99 8.27
CA VAL A 165 -9.23 2.14 8.74
C VAL A 165 -8.71 2.57 10.14
N SER A 166 -8.67 3.88 10.42
CA SER A 166 -8.29 4.46 11.70
C SER A 166 -9.24 4.11 12.85
N ASP A 167 -10.50 3.84 12.53
CA ASP A 167 -11.56 3.46 13.48
C ASP A 167 -11.63 1.92 13.65
N ILE A 168 -10.84 1.18 12.87
CA ILE A 168 -10.72 -0.28 12.93
C ILE A 168 -9.30 -0.60 13.37
N PRO A 169 -8.88 -0.35 14.63
CA PRO A 169 -7.55 -0.73 15.09
C PRO A 169 -7.39 -2.25 15.08
N PHE A 170 -6.16 -2.75 15.06
CA PHE A 170 -5.92 -4.18 15.26
C PHE A 170 -6.40 -4.56 16.68
N PRO A 171 -7.32 -5.53 16.85
CA PRO A 171 -7.85 -5.85 18.17
C PRO A 171 -6.74 -6.24 19.15
N PRO A 172 -6.53 -5.53 20.28
CA PRO A 172 -5.38 -5.75 21.16
C PRO A 172 -5.28 -7.17 21.70
N ALA A 173 -6.43 -7.78 22.04
CA ALA A 173 -6.48 -9.16 22.52
C ALA A 173 -6.00 -10.14 21.43
N GLN A 174 -6.44 -9.95 20.18
CA GLN A 174 -6.01 -10.78 19.06
C GLN A 174 -4.53 -10.56 18.75
N LEU A 175 -4.06 -9.30 18.74
CA LEU A 175 -2.65 -8.97 18.52
C LEU A 175 -1.74 -9.65 19.54
N ALA A 176 -2.13 -9.61 20.82
CA ALA A 176 -1.39 -10.24 21.92
C ALA A 176 -1.30 -11.78 21.80
N THR A 177 -2.23 -12.43 21.10
CA THR A 177 -2.13 -13.88 20.79
C THR A 177 -1.15 -14.18 19.65
N LEU A 178 -0.82 -13.19 18.82
CA LEU A 178 0.00 -13.38 17.62
C LEU A 178 1.47 -13.06 17.87
N VAL A 179 1.74 -11.98 18.59
CA VAL A 179 3.08 -11.41 18.82
C VAL A 179 3.14 -10.67 20.15
N THR A 180 4.33 -10.59 20.74
CA THR A 180 4.57 -9.67 21.88
C THR A 180 4.53 -8.21 21.42
N ALA A 181 4.40 -7.25 22.35
CA ALA A 181 4.46 -5.82 22.02
C ALA A 181 5.79 -5.42 21.36
N GLU A 182 6.91 -6.00 21.83
CA GLU A 182 8.24 -5.80 21.24
C GLU A 182 8.32 -6.36 19.82
N GLU A 183 7.80 -7.58 19.61
CA GLU A 183 7.75 -8.19 18.28
C GLU A 183 6.85 -7.37 17.33
N ALA A 184 5.71 -6.86 17.81
CA ALA A 184 4.82 -6.01 17.03
C ALA A 184 5.54 -4.73 16.56
N ALA A 185 6.21 -4.02 17.49
CA ALA A 185 6.99 -2.84 17.18
C ALA A 185 8.14 -3.15 16.21
N HIS A 186 8.81 -4.30 16.39
CA HIS A 186 9.86 -4.75 15.50
C HIS A 186 9.34 -5.01 14.08
N LEU A 187 8.17 -5.66 13.94
CA LEU A 187 7.54 -5.98 12.66
C LEU A 187 7.11 -4.72 11.90
N ASP A 188 6.39 -3.80 12.54
CA ASP A 188 6.00 -2.52 11.91
C ASP A 188 7.22 -1.67 11.58
N GLY A 189 8.27 -1.73 12.41
CA GLY A 189 9.56 -1.09 12.16
C GLY A 189 10.34 -1.65 10.96
N GLN A 190 9.91 -2.73 10.31
CA GLN A 190 10.63 -3.30 9.16
C GLN A 190 10.39 -2.55 7.83
N GLY A 191 9.46 -1.60 7.76
CA GLY A 191 9.19 -0.88 6.52
C GLY A 191 8.59 -1.77 5.43
N ARG A 192 7.56 -2.54 5.77
CA ARG A 192 7.06 -3.66 4.96
C ARG A 192 5.57 -3.58 4.63
N CYS A 193 4.85 -2.60 5.15
CA CYS A 193 3.46 -2.39 4.81
C CYS A 193 3.10 -0.92 4.90
N VAL A 194 2.31 -0.46 3.93
CA VAL A 194 1.55 0.78 4.03
C VAL A 194 0.10 0.44 3.67
N VAL A 195 -0.83 0.99 4.44
CA VAL A 195 -2.27 0.80 4.25
C VAL A 195 -2.87 2.12 3.82
N THR A 196 -3.64 2.12 2.74
CA THR A 196 -4.33 3.31 2.23
C THR A 196 -5.84 3.05 2.12
N ASP A 197 -6.65 3.92 2.72
CA ASP A 197 -8.11 3.83 2.70
C ASP A 197 -8.69 4.81 1.67
N HIS A 198 -9.19 4.25 0.56
CA HIS A 198 -9.75 5.01 -0.56
C HIS A 198 -11.27 5.22 -0.42
N GLY A 199 -11.85 4.93 0.75
CA GLY A 199 -13.29 4.93 0.96
C GLY A 199 -13.94 3.65 0.45
N LEU A 200 -13.90 3.42 -0.87
CA LEU A 200 -14.49 2.23 -1.51
C LEU A 200 -13.79 0.93 -1.13
N PHE A 201 -12.48 1.00 -0.91
CA PHE A 201 -11.66 -0.14 -0.51
C PHE A 201 -10.47 0.31 0.33
N VAL A 202 -9.93 -0.63 1.09
CA VAL A 202 -8.65 -0.51 1.81
C VAL A 202 -7.59 -1.28 1.03
N LEU A 203 -6.51 -0.62 0.65
CA LEU A 203 -5.39 -1.20 -0.07
C LEU A 203 -4.21 -1.41 0.87
N LEU A 204 -3.73 -2.65 0.98
CA LEU A 204 -2.51 -3.00 1.70
C LEU A 204 -1.41 -3.25 0.67
N ASN A 205 -0.41 -2.39 0.62
CA ASN A 205 0.83 -2.64 -0.11
C ASN A 205 1.83 -3.32 0.84
N ALA A 206 2.13 -4.60 0.60
CA ALA A 206 2.90 -5.44 1.52
C ALA A 206 4.15 -6.05 0.86
N TYR A 207 5.25 -6.07 1.62
CA TYR A 207 6.50 -6.73 1.25
C TYR A 207 6.96 -7.73 2.33
N LEU A 208 6.60 -8.99 2.17
CA LEU A 208 6.91 -10.02 3.15
C LEU A 208 8.37 -10.49 3.03
N PRO A 209 9.00 -10.90 4.14
CA PRO A 209 10.39 -11.33 4.13
C PRO A 209 10.61 -12.55 3.23
N ALA A 210 11.67 -12.49 2.41
CA ALA A 210 12.18 -13.67 1.73
C ALA A 210 12.86 -14.63 2.73
N CYS A 211 12.72 -15.94 2.50
CA CYS A 211 13.50 -16.96 3.20
C CYS A 211 14.57 -17.50 2.25
N SER A 212 15.59 -16.68 1.98
CA SER A 212 16.63 -17.00 0.99
C SER A 212 18.04 -17.10 1.58
N ASN A 213 18.27 -16.70 2.84
CA ASN A 213 19.63 -16.67 3.36
C ASN A 213 20.23 -18.07 3.61
N VAL A 214 21.51 -18.18 3.22
CA VAL A 214 22.32 -19.40 3.25
C VAL A 214 22.85 -19.69 4.66
N ILE A 215 22.99 -18.67 5.50
CA ILE A 215 23.38 -18.82 6.91
C ILE A 215 22.19 -19.31 7.73
N GLU A 216 22.34 -20.47 8.37
CA GLU A 216 21.26 -21.20 9.06
C GLU A 216 20.60 -20.38 10.18
N GLN A 217 21.38 -19.66 10.97
CA GLN A 217 20.87 -18.79 12.06
C GLN A 217 20.01 -17.64 11.50
N ASN A 218 20.45 -17.00 10.41
CA ASN A 218 19.68 -15.96 9.73
C ASN A 218 18.41 -16.52 9.07
N ARG A 219 18.49 -17.75 8.54
CA ARG A 219 17.33 -18.44 7.94
C ARG A 219 16.23 -18.69 8.97
N ARG A 220 16.57 -19.15 10.18
CA ARG A 220 15.57 -19.39 11.24
C ARG A 220 14.90 -18.10 11.70
N ALA A 221 15.67 -17.04 11.91
CA ALA A 221 15.13 -15.74 12.30
C ALA A 221 14.22 -15.15 11.22
N GLN A 222 14.65 -15.17 9.95
CA GLN A 222 13.83 -14.73 8.81
C GLN A 222 12.56 -15.55 8.66
N PHE A 223 12.64 -16.87 8.85
CA PHE A 223 11.47 -17.72 8.79
C PHE A 223 10.48 -17.44 9.93
N LYS A 224 10.96 -17.19 11.15
CA LYS A 224 10.13 -16.77 12.28
C LYS A 224 9.43 -15.45 11.96
N MET A 225 10.18 -14.44 11.49
CA MET A 225 9.63 -13.15 11.10
C MET A 225 8.58 -13.28 9.98
N LYS A 226 8.87 -14.09 8.95
CA LYS A 226 7.93 -14.35 7.86
C LYS A 226 6.64 -14.99 8.37
N CYS A 227 6.74 -16.01 9.23
CA CYS A 227 5.57 -16.63 9.85
C CYS A 227 4.73 -15.62 10.63
N ALA A 228 5.38 -14.80 11.46
CA ALA A 228 4.71 -13.78 12.25
C ALA A 228 3.99 -12.75 11.36
N MET A 229 4.66 -12.24 10.33
CA MET A 229 4.05 -11.31 9.37
C MET A 229 2.90 -11.93 8.58
N CYS A 230 2.99 -13.19 8.15
CA CYS A 230 1.89 -13.87 7.45
C CYS A 230 0.65 -13.98 8.34
N ARG A 231 0.84 -14.36 9.62
CA ARG A 231 -0.26 -14.47 10.59
C ARG A 231 -0.88 -13.10 10.91
N ALA A 232 -0.03 -12.11 11.17
CA ALA A 232 -0.45 -10.73 11.38
C ALA A 232 -1.24 -10.18 10.18
N LEU A 233 -0.73 -10.39 8.96
CA LEU A 233 -1.38 -9.91 7.74
C LEU A 233 -2.74 -10.56 7.56
N ALA A 234 -2.79 -11.89 7.64
CA ALA A 234 -4.06 -12.61 7.52
C ALA A 234 -5.08 -12.22 8.60
N ALA A 235 -4.63 -11.94 9.83
CA ALA A 235 -5.49 -11.45 10.89
C ALA A 235 -6.00 -10.01 10.60
N ARG A 236 -5.11 -9.09 10.18
CA ARG A 236 -5.49 -7.71 9.79
C ARG A 236 -6.53 -7.71 8.68
N LEU A 237 -6.32 -8.51 7.63
CA LEU A 237 -7.28 -8.66 6.53
C LEU A 237 -8.65 -9.13 7.04
N ARG A 238 -8.69 -10.12 7.93
CA ARG A 238 -9.94 -10.60 8.53
C ARG A 238 -10.64 -9.53 9.38
N CYS A 239 -9.90 -8.74 10.15
CA CYS A 239 -10.47 -7.64 10.92
C CYS A 239 -11.15 -6.60 10.01
N LEU A 240 -10.48 -6.20 8.93
CA LEU A 240 -11.01 -5.24 7.96
C LEU A 240 -12.26 -5.78 7.24
N LEU A 241 -12.22 -7.04 6.79
CA LEU A 241 -13.37 -7.69 6.17
C LEU A 241 -14.55 -7.83 7.15
N ALA A 242 -14.29 -8.19 8.41
CA ALA A 242 -15.32 -8.30 9.44
C ALA A 242 -15.95 -6.94 9.79
N ALA A 243 -15.21 -5.85 9.63
CA ALA A 243 -15.71 -4.48 9.75
C ALA A 243 -16.49 -4.00 8.49
N GLY A 244 -16.73 -4.89 7.52
CA GLY A 244 -17.48 -4.58 6.30
C GLY A 244 -16.67 -3.84 5.22
N ARG A 245 -15.33 -3.80 5.34
CA ARG A 245 -14.48 -3.16 4.32
C ARG A 245 -14.24 -4.10 3.15
N HIS A 246 -14.17 -3.53 1.94
CA HIS A 246 -13.54 -4.19 0.80
C HIS A 246 -12.03 -4.02 0.91
N VAL A 247 -11.27 -5.09 0.70
CA VAL A 247 -9.83 -5.10 0.94
C VAL A 247 -9.09 -5.62 -0.28
N LEU A 248 -8.08 -4.85 -0.72
CA LEU A 248 -7.12 -5.25 -1.74
C LEU A 248 -5.76 -5.47 -1.09
N LEU A 249 -5.15 -6.63 -1.33
CA LEU A 249 -3.78 -6.91 -0.94
C LEU A 249 -2.92 -6.92 -2.18
N ALA A 250 -1.97 -5.99 -2.25
CA ALA A 250 -1.00 -5.88 -3.32
C ALA A 250 0.42 -6.07 -2.78
N GLY A 251 1.26 -6.78 -3.53
CA GLY A 251 2.70 -6.77 -3.30
C GLY A 251 3.37 -8.13 -3.30
N ASP A 252 4.64 -8.14 -2.90
CA ASP A 252 5.50 -9.32 -2.90
C ASP A 252 5.39 -10.06 -1.56
N LEU A 253 4.57 -11.12 -1.56
CA LEU A 253 4.39 -11.98 -0.40
C LEU A 253 5.53 -12.99 -0.20
N ASN A 254 6.45 -13.11 -1.17
CA ASN A 254 7.50 -14.11 -1.19
C ASN A 254 7.00 -15.55 -0.99
N CYS A 255 5.74 -15.82 -1.35
CA CYS A 255 5.05 -17.09 -1.16
C CYS A 255 4.56 -17.63 -2.50
N LEU A 256 4.34 -18.95 -2.56
CA LEU A 256 3.68 -19.62 -3.67
C LEU A 256 2.29 -19.98 -3.19
N ALA A 257 1.25 -19.62 -3.94
CA ALA A 257 -0.12 -19.99 -3.60
C ALA A 257 -0.39 -21.43 -4.01
N TRP A 258 0.03 -21.80 -5.23
CA TRP A 258 -0.13 -23.13 -5.78
C TRP A 258 1.17 -23.66 -6.40
N PRO A 259 1.33 -24.99 -6.52
CA PRO A 259 2.46 -25.58 -7.23
C PRO A 259 2.69 -25.05 -8.64
N GLN A 260 1.60 -24.73 -9.36
CA GLN A 260 1.61 -24.22 -10.72
C GLN A 260 2.28 -22.85 -10.86
N ASP A 261 2.36 -22.09 -9.76
CA ASP A 261 3.03 -20.78 -9.73
C ASP A 261 4.57 -20.91 -9.75
N CYS A 262 5.11 -22.13 -9.86
CA CYS A 262 6.54 -22.41 -9.86
C CYS A 262 6.95 -23.36 -10.99
N ALA A 263 7.73 -22.85 -11.95
CA ALA A 263 8.24 -23.63 -13.09
C ALA A 263 9.06 -24.87 -12.68
N ALA A 264 9.68 -24.86 -11.50
CA ALA A 264 10.51 -25.96 -10.99
C ALA A 264 9.93 -26.59 -9.71
N PHE A 265 8.59 -26.67 -9.59
CA PHE A 265 7.96 -27.19 -8.37
C PHE A 265 8.39 -28.62 -8.00
N ALA A 266 8.73 -29.50 -8.95
CA ALA A 266 9.19 -30.84 -8.60
C ALA A 266 10.63 -30.89 -8.00
N ALA A 267 11.45 -29.84 -8.21
CA ALA A 267 12.90 -29.91 -8.00
C ALA A 267 13.41 -29.24 -6.69
N ALA A 268 12.58 -28.57 -5.89
CA ALA A 268 13.03 -27.84 -4.69
C ALA A 268 12.14 -28.08 -3.43
N PRO A 269 11.97 -29.34 -2.98
CA PRO A 269 10.91 -29.77 -2.05
C PRO A 269 10.86 -28.99 -0.72
N HIS A 270 12.01 -28.61 -0.16
CA HIS A 270 12.06 -27.98 1.17
C HIS A 270 11.64 -26.50 1.15
N ALA A 271 12.07 -25.71 0.16
CA ALA A 271 11.69 -24.30 0.03
C ALA A 271 10.20 -24.15 -0.38
N GLN A 272 9.67 -25.16 -1.06
CA GLN A 272 8.30 -25.22 -1.59
C GLN A 272 7.26 -25.49 -0.51
N GLN A 273 7.52 -26.44 0.40
CA GLN A 273 6.58 -26.78 1.48
C GLN A 273 6.37 -25.62 2.47
N VAL A 274 7.43 -24.85 2.74
CA VAL A 274 7.37 -23.68 3.62
C VAL A 274 6.52 -22.56 3.01
N ARG A 275 6.67 -22.32 1.70
CA ARG A 275 5.92 -21.27 0.99
C ARG A 275 4.42 -21.61 0.83
N LEU A 276 4.09 -22.89 0.61
CA LEU A 276 2.69 -23.36 0.56
C LEU A 276 2.01 -23.35 1.94
N ARG A 277 2.71 -23.77 3.01
CA ARG A 277 2.15 -23.76 4.37
C ARG A 277 1.84 -22.35 4.90
N LEU A 278 2.58 -21.35 4.44
CA LEU A 278 2.29 -19.94 4.75
C LEU A 278 1.07 -19.41 3.97
N GLY A 279 0.83 -19.93 2.76
CA GLY A 279 -0.43 -19.71 2.04
C GLY A 279 -1.65 -20.14 2.85
N ALA A 280 -1.52 -21.16 3.72
CA ALA A 280 -2.60 -21.61 4.60
C ALA A 280 -3.08 -20.51 5.58
N CYS A 281 -2.23 -19.53 5.93
CA CYS A 281 -2.67 -18.39 6.73
C CYS A 281 -3.82 -17.61 6.07
N PHE A 282 -3.90 -17.64 4.74
CA PHE A 282 -4.91 -16.95 3.93
C PHE A 282 -6.10 -17.86 3.55
N GLN A 283 -6.15 -19.10 4.04
CA GLN A 283 -7.32 -19.96 3.82
C GLN A 283 -8.61 -19.30 4.33
N GLY A 284 -9.68 -19.47 3.55
CA GLY A 284 -10.99 -18.86 3.81
C GLY A 284 -11.13 -17.42 3.31
N LEU A 285 -10.04 -16.76 2.88
CA LEU A 285 -10.14 -15.50 2.15
C LEU A 285 -10.46 -15.80 0.68
N ARG A 286 -11.52 -15.18 0.15
CA ARG A 286 -11.82 -15.26 -1.27
C ARG A 286 -10.83 -14.39 -2.04
N LEU A 287 -9.82 -15.04 -2.63
CA LEU A 287 -8.92 -14.37 -3.57
C LEU A 287 -9.67 -14.19 -4.88
N LEU A 288 -9.79 -12.95 -5.33
CA LEU A 288 -10.26 -12.63 -6.68
C LEU A 288 -9.03 -12.57 -7.60
N PRO A 289 -9.08 -13.19 -8.78
CA PRO A 289 -7.99 -13.03 -9.75
C PRO A 289 -7.88 -11.55 -10.14
N CYS A 290 -6.65 -11.06 -10.31
CA CYS A 290 -6.42 -9.83 -11.07
C CYS A 290 -6.87 -10.12 -12.51
N VAL A 291 -7.92 -9.44 -12.96
CA VAL A 291 -8.40 -9.43 -14.35
C VAL A 291 -7.85 -8.22 -15.06
#